data_AF-A0A9D6YMV7-F1
#
_entry.id   AF-A0A9D6YMV7-F1
#
_cell.length_a   1.000
_cell.length_b   1.000
_cell.length_c   1.000
_cell.angle_alpha   90.00
_cell.angle_beta   90.00
_cell.angle_gamma   90.00
#
_symmetry.space_group_name_H-M   'P 1'
#
loop_
_entity.id
_entity.type
_entity.pdbx_description
1 polymer ?
#
loop_
_entity_poly.entity_id
_entity_poly.type
_entity_poly.pdbx_seq_one_letter_code
_entity_poly.pdbx_strand_id
1 'polypeptide(L)'
;MEYEIKPVSKTSLGLKELWEFRELFYFFAWRDIKVKYKQTVLGVLWAILQPFLLMIILTLFFGQALGVNHNSIQTWRTSYKKGGLSALLKFDRGGFKPSVIPPKVHRAIEKRLKNPIEAFNGFEQLRRWIDEHYIPAINYQTLNQYVKRHFGAKLKVARKSHIQKDEQAVREFKKNF
;
A
#
# COMPACT_ATOMS: atom_id res chain seq x y z
N MET A 1 -76.69 -9.61 19.56
CA MET A 1 -77.15 -9.33 18.19
C MET A 1 -76.00 -9.64 17.26
N GLU A 2 -76.01 -10.82 16.65
CA GLU A 2 -75.03 -11.19 15.63
C GLU A 2 -75.40 -10.45 14.34
N TYR A 3 -74.49 -9.61 13.86
CA TYR A 3 -74.66 -8.91 12.59
C TYR A 3 -74.25 -9.88 11.47
N GLU A 4 -75.23 -10.59 10.89
CA GLU A 4 -75.04 -11.34 9.64
C GLU A 4 -74.89 -10.36 8.46
N ILE A 5 -73.69 -10.29 7.88
CA ILE A 5 -73.44 -9.50 6.67
C ILE A 5 -73.92 -10.34 5.47
N LYS A 6 -75.14 -10.07 4.97
CA LYS A 6 -75.66 -10.70 3.74
C LYS A 6 -75.29 -9.85 2.52
N PRO A 7 -74.74 -10.45 1.45
CA PRO A 7 -74.37 -9.71 0.25
C PRO A 7 -75.63 -9.24 -0.49
N VAL A 8 -75.69 -7.94 -0.80
CA VAL A 8 -76.85 -7.30 -1.45
C VAL A 8 -77.07 -7.79 -2.89
N SER A 9 -76.02 -8.14 -3.65
CA SER A 9 -76.14 -8.84 -4.94
C SER A 9 -74.80 -9.44 -5.44
N LYS A 10 -74.84 -10.40 -6.37
CA LYS A 10 -73.65 -11.04 -6.97
C LYS A 10 -72.81 -10.11 -7.87
N THR A 11 -73.33 -8.95 -8.27
CA THR A 11 -72.70 -8.07 -9.28
C THR A 11 -72.56 -6.61 -8.84
N SER A 12 -73.15 -6.19 -7.72
CA SER A 12 -72.92 -4.85 -7.17
C SER A 12 -71.59 -4.82 -6.44
N LEU A 13 -70.63 -4.03 -6.94
CA LEU A 13 -69.28 -3.89 -6.36
C LEU A 13 -69.22 -3.21 -4.97
N GLY A 14 -70.33 -3.08 -4.23
CA GLY A 14 -70.35 -2.63 -2.83
C GLY A 14 -69.57 -1.34 -2.56
N LEU A 15 -69.43 -0.47 -3.58
CA LEU A 15 -68.53 0.69 -3.54
C LEU A 15 -68.91 1.69 -2.44
N LYS A 16 -70.19 1.68 -2.04
CA LYS A 16 -70.72 2.50 -0.96
C LYS A 16 -70.28 1.99 0.41
N GLU A 17 -70.37 0.68 0.66
CA GLU A 17 -69.80 0.07 1.88
C GLU A 17 -68.27 0.23 1.92
N LEU A 18 -67.59 0.09 0.78
CA LEU A 18 -66.13 0.29 0.68
C LEU A 18 -65.70 1.70 1.09
N TRP A 19 -66.53 2.70 0.81
CA TRP A 19 -66.29 4.10 1.21
C TRP A 19 -66.58 4.33 2.70
N GLU A 20 -67.59 3.66 3.24
CA GLU A 20 -67.97 3.70 4.66
C GLU A 20 -66.90 3.01 5.54
N PHE A 21 -66.29 1.94 5.04
CA PHE A 21 -65.21 1.21 5.69
C PHE A 21 -63.80 1.56 5.18
N ARG A 22 -63.62 2.76 4.60
CA ARG A 22 -62.33 3.20 4.00
C ARG A 22 -61.13 3.10 4.94
N GLU A 23 -61.32 3.35 6.23
CA GLU A 23 -60.24 3.28 7.23
C GLU A 23 -59.77 1.84 7.44
N LEU A 24 -60.71 0.90 7.52
CA LEU A 24 -60.41 -0.53 7.65
C LEU A 24 -59.74 -1.06 6.37
N PHE A 25 -60.24 -0.66 5.21
CA PHE A 25 -59.66 -1.01 3.92
C PHE A 25 -58.23 -0.47 3.77
N TYR A 26 -58.00 0.79 4.18
CA TYR A 26 -56.67 1.39 4.18
C TYR A 26 -55.69 0.64 5.09
N PHE A 27 -56.12 0.27 6.30
CA PHE A 27 -55.29 -0.48 7.24
C PHE A 27 -54.92 -1.86 6.68
N PHE A 28 -55.87 -2.53 6.04
CA PHE A 28 -55.67 -3.83 5.43
C PHE A 28 -54.74 -3.75 4.21
N ALA A 29 -54.98 -2.79 3.31
CA ALA A 29 -54.15 -2.56 2.13
C ALA A 29 -52.71 -2.18 2.49
N TRP A 30 -52.53 -1.28 3.47
CA TRP A 30 -51.21 -0.87 3.95
C TRP A 30 -50.42 -2.05 4.54
N ARG A 31 -51.10 -2.89 5.35
CA ARG A 31 -50.50 -4.11 5.90
C ARG A 31 -50.06 -5.06 4.79
N ASP A 32 -50.92 -5.28 3.80
CA ASP A 32 -50.68 -6.26 2.74
C ASP A 32 -49.54 -5.81 1.78
N ILE A 33 -49.50 -4.51 1.47
CA ILE A 33 -48.37 -3.87 0.79
C ILE A 33 -47.09 -4.09 1.60
N LYS A 34 -47.08 -3.74 2.88
CA LYS A 34 -45.88 -3.87 3.73
C LYS A 34 -45.37 -5.31 3.81
N VAL A 35 -46.25 -6.30 3.80
CA VAL A 35 -45.89 -7.73 3.80
C VAL A 35 -45.31 -8.17 2.46
N LYS A 36 -45.94 -7.83 1.32
CA LYS A 36 -45.42 -8.16 -0.02
C LYS A 36 -44.08 -7.49 -0.34
N TYR A 37 -43.90 -6.24 0.07
CA TYR A 37 -42.66 -5.50 -0.16
C TYR A 37 -41.49 -6.07 0.65
N LYS A 38 -41.73 -6.56 1.87
CA LYS A 38 -40.67 -7.23 2.67
C LYS A 38 -40.11 -8.48 1.96
N GLN A 39 -40.98 -9.28 1.36
CA GLN A 39 -40.57 -10.50 0.67
C GLN A 39 -39.82 -10.21 -0.64
N THR A 40 -40.25 -9.19 -1.39
CA THR A 40 -39.60 -8.77 -2.64
C THR A 40 -38.23 -8.14 -2.38
N VAL A 41 -38.12 -7.28 -1.36
CA VAL A 41 -36.85 -6.65 -0.97
C VAL A 41 -35.82 -7.70 -0.56
N LEU A 42 -36.23 -8.74 0.18
CA LEU A 42 -35.33 -9.83 0.54
C LEU A 42 -34.81 -10.59 -0.69
N GLY A 43 -35.65 -10.85 -1.68
CA GLY A 43 -35.24 -11.50 -2.93
C GLY A 43 -34.28 -10.64 -3.76
N VAL A 44 -34.58 -9.35 -3.92
CA VAL A 44 -33.71 -8.39 -4.64
C VAL A 44 -32.37 -8.23 -3.91
N LEU A 45 -32.41 -8.07 -2.59
CA LEU A 45 -31.21 -7.97 -1.77
C LEU A 45 -30.37 -9.23 -1.89
N TRP A 46 -30.99 -10.41 -1.85
CA TRP A 46 -30.31 -11.69 -2.02
C TRP A 46 -29.66 -11.84 -3.40
N ALA A 47 -30.35 -11.43 -4.47
CA ALA A 47 -29.83 -11.45 -5.82
C ALA A 47 -28.60 -10.54 -6.02
N ILE A 48 -28.46 -9.47 -5.23
CA ILE A 48 -27.29 -8.58 -5.23
C ILE A 48 -26.20 -9.13 -4.28
N LEU A 49 -26.59 -9.65 -3.12
CA LEU A 49 -25.68 -10.17 -2.11
C LEU A 49 -24.83 -11.31 -2.66
N GLN A 50 -25.44 -12.23 -3.42
CA GLN A 50 -24.77 -13.39 -3.99
C GLN A 50 -23.57 -13.05 -4.90
N PRO A 51 -23.71 -12.25 -5.98
CA PRO A 51 -22.58 -11.86 -6.83
C PRO A 51 -21.56 -11.01 -6.05
N PHE A 52 -21.99 -10.21 -5.08
CA PHE A 52 -21.09 -9.39 -4.28
C PHE A 52 -20.18 -10.22 -3.37
N LEU A 53 -20.75 -11.24 -2.70
CA LEU A 53 -19.98 -12.20 -1.91
C LEU A 53 -18.98 -12.96 -2.77
N LEU A 54 -19.39 -13.42 -3.96
CA LEU A 54 -18.50 -14.04 -4.93
C LEU A 54 -17.37 -13.09 -5.35
N MET A 55 -17.68 -11.83 -5.65
CA MET A 55 -16.68 -10.82 -6.01
C MET A 55 -15.64 -10.66 -4.91
N ILE A 56 -16.06 -10.57 -3.64
CA ILE A 56 -15.14 -10.44 -2.49
C ILE A 56 -14.27 -11.68 -2.36
N ILE A 57 -14.88 -12.87 -2.36
CA ILE A 57 -14.14 -14.14 -2.22
C ILE A 57 -13.12 -14.28 -3.35
N LEU A 58 -13.54 -14.05 -4.60
CA LEU A 58 -12.65 -14.09 -5.75
C LEU A 58 -11.55 -13.04 -5.66
N THR A 59 -11.86 -11.81 -5.28
CA THR A 59 -10.86 -10.74 -5.18
C THR A 59 -9.81 -11.02 -4.11
N LEU A 60 -10.21 -11.53 -2.94
CA LEU A 60 -9.28 -11.89 -1.88
C LEU A 60 -8.46 -13.13 -2.25
N PHE A 61 -9.12 -14.15 -2.79
CA PHE A 61 -8.45 -15.38 -3.23
C PHE A 61 -7.46 -15.11 -4.35
N PHE A 62 -7.86 -14.43 -5.44
CA PHE A 62 -6.97 -14.07 -6.53
C PHE A 62 -5.92 -13.03 -6.13
N GLY A 63 -6.25 -12.09 -5.26
CA GLY A 63 -5.28 -11.12 -4.73
C GLY A 63 -4.15 -11.81 -3.98
N GLN A 64 -4.46 -12.82 -3.15
CA GLN A 64 -3.48 -13.63 -2.45
C GLN A 64 -2.79 -14.65 -3.38
N ALA A 65 -3.54 -15.36 -4.23
CA ALA A 65 -3.02 -16.42 -5.08
C ALA A 65 -2.13 -15.92 -6.22
N LEU A 66 -2.47 -14.78 -6.83
CA LEU A 66 -1.67 -14.21 -7.91
C LEU A 66 -0.48 -13.42 -7.37
N GLY A 67 -0.58 -12.77 -6.20
CA GLY A 67 0.48 -11.90 -5.68
C GLY A 67 0.88 -10.77 -6.66
N VAL A 68 0.05 -10.53 -7.68
CA VAL A 68 0.33 -9.62 -8.79
C VAL A 68 0.08 -8.20 -8.31
N ASN A 69 1.18 -7.48 -8.06
CA ASN A 69 1.12 -6.07 -7.68
C ASN A 69 0.50 -5.25 -8.83
N HIS A 70 -0.37 -4.28 -8.53
CA HIS A 70 -0.98 -3.36 -9.52
C HIS A 70 0.03 -2.73 -10.51
N ASN A 71 1.29 -2.60 -10.08
CA ASN A 71 2.41 -2.14 -10.89
C ASN A 71 2.67 -3.01 -12.14
N SER A 72 2.33 -4.30 -12.11
CA SER A 72 2.49 -5.22 -13.25
C SER A 72 1.64 -4.80 -14.46
N ILE A 73 0.35 -4.50 -14.23
CA ILE A 73 -0.60 -4.03 -15.25
C ILE A 73 -0.10 -2.70 -15.84
N GLN A 74 0.40 -1.80 -14.98
CA GLN A 74 0.99 -0.54 -15.42
C GLN A 74 2.23 -0.77 -16.28
N THR A 75 3.07 -1.73 -15.90
CA THR A 75 4.28 -2.10 -16.64
C THR A 75 3.92 -2.68 -18.02
N TRP A 76 3.00 -3.63 -18.10
CA TRP A 76 2.54 -4.20 -19.38
C TRP A 76 1.90 -3.15 -20.28
N ARG A 77 1.06 -2.27 -19.71
CA ARG A 77 0.45 -1.15 -20.45
C ARG A 77 1.52 -0.22 -21.03
N THR A 78 2.53 0.12 -20.25
CA THR A 78 3.62 1.00 -20.70
C THR A 78 4.52 0.33 -21.74
N SER A 79 4.84 -0.96 -21.58
CA SER A 79 5.56 -1.74 -22.58
C SER A 79 4.80 -1.82 -23.91
N TYR A 80 3.49 -2.07 -23.87
CA TYR A 80 2.65 -2.08 -25.06
C TYR A 80 2.60 -0.71 -25.74
N LYS A 81 2.39 0.37 -24.97
CA LYS A 81 2.39 1.73 -25.53
C LYS A 81 3.73 2.10 -26.20
N LYS A 82 4.84 1.56 -25.72
CA LYS A 82 6.18 1.85 -26.27
C LYS A 82 6.56 1.02 -27.49
N GLY A 83 6.14 -0.25 -27.57
CA GLY A 83 6.61 -1.16 -28.62
C GLY A 83 5.58 -2.16 -29.12
N GLY A 84 4.29 -1.87 -28.92
CA GLY A 84 3.16 -2.65 -29.40
C GLY A 84 3.16 -4.09 -28.90
N LEU A 85 2.61 -5.00 -29.72
CA LEU A 85 2.52 -6.42 -29.40
C LEU A 85 3.90 -7.09 -29.33
N SER A 86 4.85 -6.67 -30.18
CA SER A 86 6.21 -7.19 -30.20
C SER A 86 6.96 -7.00 -28.88
N ALA A 87 6.71 -5.89 -28.16
CA ALA A 87 7.33 -5.63 -26.87
C ALA A 87 6.73 -6.46 -25.73
N LEU A 88 5.45 -6.86 -25.83
CA LEU A 88 4.82 -7.75 -24.85
C LEU A 88 5.23 -9.21 -25.03
N LEU A 89 5.47 -9.64 -26.27
CA LEU A 89 5.88 -11.02 -26.57
C LEU A 89 7.37 -11.27 -26.28
N LYS A 90 8.17 -10.21 -26.07
CA LYS A 90 9.53 -10.34 -25.57
C LYS A 90 9.51 -10.67 -24.07
N PHE A 91 9.76 -11.93 -23.74
CA PHE A 91 10.00 -12.37 -22.37
C PHE A 91 11.36 -11.90 -21.88
N ASP A 92 11.42 -10.66 -21.42
CA ASP A 92 12.54 -10.18 -20.63
C ASP A 92 12.26 -10.52 -19.16
N ARG A 93 13.10 -11.37 -18.53
CA ARG A 93 13.00 -11.62 -17.09
C ARG A 93 13.33 -10.30 -16.42
N GLY A 94 12.32 -9.60 -15.92
CA GLY A 94 12.43 -8.24 -15.37
C GLY A 94 13.79 -7.98 -14.75
N GLY A 95 14.60 -7.19 -15.46
CA GLY A 95 16.00 -6.98 -15.10
C GLY A 95 16.14 -6.43 -13.69
N PHE A 96 17.26 -6.76 -13.05
CA PHE A 96 17.64 -6.20 -11.77
C PHE A 96 17.72 -4.66 -11.90
N LYS A 97 16.93 -3.91 -11.13
CA LYS A 97 17.08 -2.46 -11.07
C LYS A 97 18.53 -2.17 -10.60
N PRO A 98 19.34 -1.44 -11.38
CA PRO A 98 20.73 -1.20 -11.00
C PRO A 98 20.77 -0.48 -9.65
N SER A 99 21.73 -0.86 -8.80
CA SER A 99 21.93 -0.21 -7.50
C SER A 99 22.11 1.29 -7.68
N VAL A 100 21.40 2.09 -6.87
CA VAL A 100 21.55 3.56 -6.82
C VAL A 100 23.00 3.95 -6.55
N ILE A 101 23.77 3.09 -5.87
CA ILE A 101 25.21 3.27 -5.63
C ILE A 101 25.98 2.31 -6.54
N PRO A 102 26.63 2.81 -7.61
CA PRO A 102 27.43 2.00 -8.53
C PRO A 102 28.66 1.38 -7.86
N PRO A 103 29.25 0.31 -8.43
CA PRO A 103 30.46 -0.34 -7.90
C PRO A 103 31.66 0.62 -7.74
N LYS A 104 31.76 1.66 -8.59
CA LYS A 104 32.79 2.70 -8.49
C LYS A 104 32.70 3.47 -7.18
N VAL A 105 31.49 3.88 -6.80
CA VAL A 105 31.22 4.62 -5.57
C VAL A 105 31.42 3.72 -4.36
N HIS A 106 30.97 2.47 -4.44
CA HIS A 106 31.23 1.46 -3.41
C HIS A 106 32.72 1.32 -3.09
N ARG A 107 33.57 1.13 -4.11
CA ARG A 107 35.03 1.03 -3.94
C ARG A 107 35.64 2.31 -3.37
N ALA A 108 35.13 3.48 -3.74
CA ALA A 108 35.61 4.75 -3.23
C ALA A 108 35.29 4.93 -1.74
N ILE A 109 34.08 4.54 -1.32
CA ILE A 109 33.68 4.50 0.09
C ILE A 109 34.57 3.49 0.84
N GLU A 110 34.76 2.29 0.30
CA GLU A 110 35.58 1.24 0.92
C GLU A 110 37.02 1.69 1.16
N LYS A 111 37.68 2.26 0.15
CA LYS A 111 39.05 2.78 0.26
C LYS A 111 39.17 3.81 1.37
N ARG A 112 38.21 4.72 1.45
CA ARG A 112 38.24 5.80 2.43
C ARG A 112 37.89 5.34 3.85
N LEU A 113 37.00 4.37 3.99
CA LEU A 113 36.70 3.76 5.30
C LEU A 113 37.87 2.96 5.87
N LYS A 114 38.76 2.42 5.01
CA LYS A 114 39.96 1.69 5.45
C LYS A 114 41.12 2.61 5.87
N ASN A 115 41.11 3.88 5.47
CA ASN A 115 42.15 4.85 5.81
C ASN A 115 41.84 5.56 7.14
N PRO A 116 42.60 5.35 8.24
CA PRO A 116 42.29 5.94 9.55
C PRO A 116 42.39 7.48 9.59
N ILE A 117 43.15 8.08 8.68
CA ILE A 117 43.46 9.51 8.65
C ILE A 117 42.33 10.33 7.99
N GLU A 118 41.64 9.75 7.00
CA GLU A 118 40.57 10.42 6.22
C GLU A 118 39.17 9.88 6.54
N ALA A 119 39.04 9.18 7.67
CA ALA A 119 37.79 8.58 8.10
C ALA A 119 36.71 9.65 8.37
N PHE A 120 35.47 9.34 8.01
CA PHE A 120 34.35 10.25 8.21
C PHE A 120 33.95 10.34 9.68
N ASN A 121 33.73 11.56 10.16
CA ASN A 121 33.24 11.84 11.51
C ASN A 121 31.74 11.54 11.69
N GLY A 122 31.00 11.39 10.58
CA GLY A 122 29.58 11.06 10.60
C GLY A 122 28.97 10.84 9.21
N PHE A 123 27.74 10.32 9.18
CA PHE A 123 27.03 10.00 7.94
C PHE A 123 26.70 11.22 7.08
N GLU A 124 26.44 12.39 7.68
CA GLU A 124 26.23 13.62 6.91
C GLU A 124 27.49 14.06 6.15
N GLN A 125 28.68 13.82 6.73
CA GLN A 125 29.94 14.10 6.05
C GLN A 125 30.16 13.15 4.87
N LEU A 126 29.85 11.86 5.05
CA LEU A 126 29.85 10.87 3.96
C LEU A 126 28.87 11.27 2.85
N ARG A 127 27.66 11.70 3.22
CA ARG A 127 26.65 12.17 2.27
C ARG A 127 27.14 13.35 1.45
N ARG A 128 27.62 14.41 2.12
CA ARG A 128 28.16 15.61 1.44
C ARG A 128 29.31 15.28 0.50
N TRP A 129 30.21 14.39 0.93
CA TRP A 129 31.32 13.99 0.07
C TRP A 129 30.87 13.23 -1.17
N ILE A 130 29.90 12.32 -1.04
CA ILE A 130 29.34 11.58 -2.18
C ILE A 130 28.57 12.51 -3.11
N ASP A 131 27.83 13.47 -2.53
CA ASP A 131 27.07 14.49 -3.25
C ASP A 131 27.98 15.34 -4.15
N GLU A 132 29.14 15.72 -3.62
CA GLU A 132 30.13 16.54 -4.31
C GLU A 132 30.89 15.78 -5.42
N HIS A 133 31.19 14.48 -5.22
CA HIS A 133 32.13 13.77 -6.08
C HIS A 133 31.49 12.76 -7.04
N TYR A 134 30.28 12.28 -6.77
CA TYR A 134 29.71 11.15 -7.50
C TYR A 134 28.23 11.29 -7.88
N ILE A 135 27.35 11.52 -6.90
CA ILE A 135 25.89 11.43 -7.10
C ILE A 135 25.22 12.65 -6.46
N PRO A 136 24.77 13.63 -7.26
CA PRO A 136 24.09 14.79 -6.74
C PRO A 136 22.74 14.42 -6.11
N ALA A 137 22.41 15.07 -5.01
CA ALA A 137 21.19 14.96 -4.21
C ALA A 137 20.86 13.52 -3.71
N ILE A 138 21.86 12.74 -3.32
CA ILE A 138 21.60 11.39 -2.78
C ILE A 138 20.76 11.43 -1.50
N ASN A 139 19.75 10.56 -1.41
CA ASN A 139 18.90 10.43 -0.23
C ASN A 139 19.71 9.85 0.94
N TYR A 140 19.70 10.55 2.08
CA TYR A 140 20.39 10.13 3.30
C TYR A 140 19.99 8.71 3.75
N GLN A 141 18.70 8.38 3.72
CA GLN A 141 18.21 7.07 4.15
C GLN A 141 18.71 5.95 3.24
N THR A 142 18.74 6.18 1.93
CA THR A 142 19.26 5.23 0.93
C THR A 142 20.74 4.98 1.17
N LEU A 143 21.52 6.04 1.35
CA LEU A 143 22.96 5.93 1.62
C LEU A 143 23.23 5.23 2.95
N ASN A 144 22.53 5.62 4.02
CA ASN A 144 22.68 5.04 5.35
C ASN A 144 22.33 3.54 5.36
N GLN A 145 21.20 3.15 4.76
CA GLN A 145 20.82 1.74 4.65
C GLN A 145 21.83 0.95 3.81
N TYR A 146 22.30 1.51 2.69
CA TYR A 146 23.29 0.86 1.84
C TYR A 146 24.59 0.61 2.61
N VAL A 147 25.10 1.62 3.29
CA VAL A 147 26.36 1.54 4.04
C VAL A 147 26.24 0.56 5.21
N LYS A 148 25.12 0.58 5.94
CA LYS A 148 24.84 -0.40 7.00
C LYS A 148 24.80 -1.84 6.47
N ARG A 149 24.21 -2.07 5.29
CA ARG A 149 24.11 -3.40 4.67
C ARG A 149 25.45 -3.92 4.16
N HIS A 150 26.29 -3.06 3.58
CA HIS A 150 27.52 -3.49 2.89
C HIS A 150 28.82 -3.30 3.69
N PHE A 151 28.90 -2.31 4.57
CA PHE A 151 30.09 -1.99 5.36
C PHE A 151 29.87 -2.17 6.88
N GLY A 152 28.66 -2.56 7.28
CA GLY A 152 28.28 -2.75 8.68
C GLY A 152 27.88 -1.46 9.40
N ALA A 153 27.30 -1.59 10.59
CA ALA A 153 26.68 -0.48 11.33
C ALA A 153 27.68 0.47 12.04
N LYS A 154 28.98 0.16 12.03
CA LYS A 154 30.00 0.81 12.86
C LYS A 154 30.69 1.98 12.16
N LEU A 155 29.93 2.89 11.56
CA LEU A 155 30.43 4.23 11.18
C LEU A 155 30.47 5.19 12.39
N LYS A 156 30.63 4.64 13.59
CA LYS A 156 30.87 5.38 14.83
C LYS A 156 32.37 5.24 15.10
N VAL A 157 33.15 6.11 14.46
CA VAL A 157 34.60 6.19 14.70
C VAL A 157 34.84 6.63 16.14
N ALA A 158 35.89 6.09 16.74
CA ALA A 158 36.35 6.45 18.07
C ALA A 158 36.42 7.98 18.21
N ARG A 159 36.02 8.49 19.39
CA ARG A 159 36.20 9.88 19.78
C ARG A 159 37.63 10.30 19.42
N LYS A 160 37.83 11.50 18.87
CA LYS A 160 39.12 12.07 18.42
C LYS A 160 40.17 11.94 19.54
N SER A 161 40.79 10.77 19.71
CA SER A 161 41.99 10.65 20.52
C SER A 161 43.07 11.27 19.67
N HIS A 162 43.65 12.36 20.16
CA HIS A 162 44.70 13.12 19.51
C HIS A 162 45.76 12.19 18.90
N ILE A 163 45.68 11.92 17.60
CA ILE A 163 46.53 10.91 16.92
C ILE A 163 47.95 11.47 16.72
N GLN A 164 48.13 12.79 16.81
CA GLN A 164 49.44 13.42 16.92
C GLN A 164 49.79 13.62 18.40
N LYS A 165 50.01 12.56 19.18
CA LYS A 165 50.83 12.76 20.38
C LYS A 165 52.23 13.09 19.88
N ASP A 166 52.57 14.36 19.94
CA ASP A 166 53.89 14.86 19.60
C ASP A 166 54.91 14.06 20.43
N GLU A 167 55.80 13.31 19.79
CA GLU A 167 56.78 12.48 20.50
C GLU A 167 57.61 13.32 21.48
N GLN A 168 57.79 14.60 21.16
CA GLN A 168 58.48 15.59 21.98
C GLN A 168 57.72 15.87 23.29
N ALA A 169 56.41 16.12 23.23
CA ALA A 169 55.58 16.39 24.41
C ALA A 169 55.51 15.19 25.37
N VAL A 170 55.57 13.96 24.85
CA VAL A 170 55.58 12.73 25.67
C VAL A 170 56.94 12.52 26.36
N ARG A 171 58.05 12.93 25.71
CA ARG A 171 59.40 12.83 26.29
C ARG A 171 59.63 13.90 27.37
N GLU A 172 59.13 15.11 27.19
CA GLU A 172 59.22 16.18 28.20
C GLU A 172 58.45 15.82 29.48
N PHE A 173 57.23 15.28 29.34
CA PHE A 173 56.45 14.82 30.48
C PHE A 173 57.17 13.74 31.31
N LYS A 174 57.88 12.81 30.65
CA LYS A 174 58.64 11.74 31.32
C LYS A 174 59.94 12.17 31.99
N LYS A 175 60.45 13.38 31.69
CA LYS A 175 61.65 13.94 32.36
C LYS A 175 61.30 14.69 33.65
N ASN A 176 60.05 15.13 33.79
CA ASN A 176 59.58 15.93 34.92
C ASN A 176 58.82 15.12 35.99
N PHE A 177 58.80 13.79 35.88
CA PHE A 177 58.23 12.86 36.86
C PHE A 177 59.23 11.75 37.18
#